data_AF-A0A6L3MW47-F1
#
_entry.id   AF-A0A6L3MW47-F1
#
_cell.length_a   1.000
_cell.length_b   1.000
_cell.length_c   1.000
_cell.angle_alpha   90.00
_cell.angle_beta   90.00
_cell.angle_gamma   90.00
#
_symmetry.space_group_name_H-M   'P 1'
#
loop_
_entity.id
_entity.type
_entity.pdbx_description
1 polymer ?
#
loop_
_entity_poly.entity_id
_entity_poly.type
_entity_poly.pdbx_seq_one_letter_code
_entity_poly.pdbx_strand_id
1 'polypeptide(L)'
;MQKYDFTAPASGASQVVNVPGRYLKYVSGTAGGNDTGLIVTPGGKPGSKILLYPGQAVTLPNDGTAGPNAWTIANATGQAQISGTIVIGDGRIDDNTLQGTVQVVDGGKSRTLSAAAKVGTSFQGAVSAQYSRVQLWNPANSGIRLVIEAVTENQGNATQYIGCVFNTVQLANLTQMGQPKLAGGAVSVAGTYYDSTASSLPATTFLQMSLQANTTFSYPFKEPLILPPGYGLVVWGNVVNTPIGANFEWYEEPNV
;
A
#
# COMPACT_ATOMS: atom_id res chain seq x y z
N MET A 1 41.53 12.34 9.75
CA MET A 1 40.32 12.08 8.96
C MET A 1 39.55 13.37 8.84
N GLN A 2 39.10 13.71 7.63
CA GLN A 2 38.34 14.94 7.36
C GLN A 2 37.15 14.62 6.45
N LYS A 3 36.07 15.37 6.61
CA LYS A 3 34.85 15.26 5.80
C LYS A 3 34.94 16.23 4.63
N TYR A 4 34.55 15.77 3.45
CA TYR A 4 34.50 16.56 2.24
C TYR A 4 33.14 16.43 1.58
N ASP A 5 32.57 17.57 1.21
CA ASP A 5 31.41 17.60 0.35
C ASP A 5 31.87 17.43 -1.10
N PHE A 6 31.10 16.67 -1.88
CA PHE A 6 31.40 16.43 -3.28
C PHE A 6 30.15 16.62 -4.14
N THR A 7 30.38 16.82 -5.43
CA THR A 7 29.34 16.82 -6.45
C THR A 7 29.84 16.01 -7.64
N ALA A 8 29.28 14.83 -7.84
CA ALA A 8 29.53 14.00 -9.00
C ALA A 8 28.48 14.32 -10.08
N PRO A 9 28.85 14.99 -11.17
CA PRO A 9 27.90 15.41 -12.20
C PRO A 9 27.29 14.21 -12.94
N ALA A 10 26.09 14.41 -13.49
CA ALA A 10 25.42 13.41 -14.33
C ALA A 10 26.26 13.05 -15.56
N SER A 11 27.15 13.91 -16.04
CA SER A 11 28.04 13.60 -17.17
C SER A 11 29.02 12.44 -16.90
N GLY A 12 29.13 11.95 -15.66
CA GLY A 12 30.14 10.97 -15.27
C GLY A 12 31.55 11.57 -15.17
N ALA A 13 31.70 12.89 -15.33
CA ALA A 13 32.98 13.56 -15.16
C ALA A 13 33.50 13.37 -13.73
N SER A 14 34.80 13.11 -13.61
CA SER A 14 35.42 12.86 -12.31
C SER A 14 35.76 14.17 -11.59
N GLN A 15 35.42 14.26 -10.31
CA GLN A 15 35.92 15.27 -9.40
C GLN A 15 37.17 14.75 -8.69
N VAL A 16 38.22 15.57 -8.60
CA VAL A 16 39.44 15.24 -7.83
C VAL A 16 39.34 15.87 -6.44
N VAL A 17 39.61 15.06 -5.41
CA VAL A 17 39.72 15.49 -4.02
C VAL A 17 41.18 15.31 -3.60
N ASN A 18 41.92 16.44 -3.51
CA ASN A 18 43.36 16.49 -3.25
C ASN A 18 43.68 16.32 -1.76
N VAL A 19 43.46 15.11 -1.26
CA VAL A 19 43.61 14.78 0.15
C VAL A 19 44.35 13.45 0.29
N PRO A 20 45.44 13.40 1.08
CA PRO A 20 46.11 12.15 1.37
C PRO A 20 45.26 11.28 2.31
N GLY A 21 45.24 9.98 2.05
CA GLY A 21 44.65 9.01 2.96
C GLY A 21 44.43 7.64 2.33
N ARG A 22 44.60 6.57 3.13
CA ARG A 22 44.36 5.18 2.71
C ARG A 22 42.92 4.71 2.88
N TYR A 23 42.11 5.45 3.64
CA TYR A 23 40.71 5.17 3.89
C TYR A 23 39.82 6.20 3.20
N LEU A 24 38.79 5.73 2.49
CA LEU A 24 37.69 6.55 1.98
C LEU A 24 36.37 5.90 2.36
N LYS A 25 35.50 6.66 3.03
CA LYS A 25 34.11 6.28 3.30
C LYS A 25 33.16 7.18 2.54
N TYR A 26 32.22 6.57 1.83
CA TYR A 26 31.10 7.27 1.25
C TYR A 26 29.98 7.36 2.29
N VAL A 27 29.82 8.52 2.92
CA VAL A 27 28.91 8.68 4.08
C VAL A 27 27.48 8.81 3.61
N SER A 28 27.22 9.72 2.69
CA SER A 28 25.87 9.99 2.19
C SER A 28 25.94 10.54 0.77
N GLY A 29 24.94 10.23 -0.04
CA GLY A 29 24.67 10.98 -1.26
C GLY A 29 23.25 10.77 -1.74
N THR A 30 22.76 11.76 -2.48
CA THR A 30 21.40 11.77 -3.02
C THR A 30 21.45 12.05 -4.51
N ALA A 31 20.62 11.31 -5.26
CA ALA A 31 20.44 11.44 -6.70
C ALA A 31 18.96 11.66 -7.08
N GLY A 32 18.16 12.20 -6.14
CA GLY A 32 16.73 12.46 -6.36
C GLY A 32 15.89 11.20 -6.64
N GLY A 33 16.25 10.06 -6.03
CA GLY A 33 15.59 8.76 -6.25
C GLY A 33 16.27 7.85 -7.28
N ASN A 34 17.32 8.33 -7.96
CA ASN A 34 18.14 7.52 -8.86
C ASN A 34 19.29 6.79 -8.12
N ASP A 35 20.04 5.98 -8.86
CA ASP A 35 21.24 5.28 -8.35
C ASP A 35 22.28 6.28 -7.82
N THR A 36 22.80 6.00 -6.62
CA THR A 36 23.76 6.84 -5.90
C THR A 36 25.18 6.28 -5.92
N GLY A 37 25.46 5.26 -6.74
CA GLY A 37 26.76 4.62 -6.84
C GLY A 37 27.86 5.58 -7.31
N LEU A 38 29.00 5.54 -6.63
CA LEU A 38 30.20 6.27 -6.99
C LEU A 38 31.32 5.33 -7.42
N ILE A 39 32.01 5.68 -8.50
CA ILE A 39 33.31 5.12 -8.83
C ILE A 39 34.36 5.99 -8.15
N VAL A 40 35.11 5.40 -7.23
CA VAL A 40 36.27 6.03 -6.60
C VAL A 40 37.57 5.42 -7.10
N THR A 41 38.57 6.26 -7.37
CA THR A 41 39.90 5.82 -7.83
C THR A 41 41.01 6.49 -7.01
N PRO A 42 41.87 5.72 -6.33
CA PRO A 42 42.98 6.27 -5.57
C PRO A 42 44.10 6.77 -6.49
N GLY A 43 44.58 7.99 -6.23
CA GLY A 43 45.73 8.59 -6.93
C GLY A 43 45.52 8.89 -8.41
N GLY A 44 44.26 8.94 -8.89
CA GLY A 44 43.94 9.23 -10.29
C GLY A 44 44.48 8.22 -11.31
N LYS A 45 44.98 7.05 -10.86
CA LYS A 45 45.51 6.01 -11.75
C LYS A 45 44.36 5.17 -12.32
N PRO A 46 44.20 5.06 -13.65
CA PRO A 46 42.99 4.52 -14.30
C PRO A 46 42.68 3.03 -14.05
N GLY A 47 43.52 2.29 -13.30
CA GLY A 47 43.41 0.84 -13.12
C GLY A 47 42.59 0.35 -11.91
N SER A 48 42.33 1.20 -10.91
CA SER A 48 41.69 0.76 -9.65
C SER A 48 40.37 1.50 -9.41
N LYS A 49 39.34 1.16 -10.19
CA LYS A 49 37.99 1.69 -10.02
C LYS A 49 37.24 0.86 -8.97
N ILE A 50 36.84 1.49 -7.88
CA ILE A 50 36.07 0.85 -6.81
C ILE A 50 34.67 1.46 -6.82
N LEU A 51 33.64 0.62 -6.95
CA LEU A 51 32.25 1.04 -6.83
C LEU A 51 31.86 1.08 -5.35
N LEU A 52 31.37 2.23 -4.88
CA LEU A 52 30.85 2.40 -3.52
C LEU A 52 29.42 2.96 -3.56
N TYR A 53 28.57 2.41 -2.71
CA TYR A 53 27.26 2.95 -2.36
C TYR A 53 27.32 3.70 -1.02
N PRO A 54 26.34 4.59 -0.72
CA PRO A 54 26.30 5.28 0.57
C PRO A 54 26.39 4.30 1.75
N GLY A 55 27.21 4.65 2.75
CA GLY A 55 27.54 3.81 3.90
C GLY A 55 28.76 2.90 3.71
N GLN A 56 29.16 2.62 2.46
CA GLN A 56 30.32 1.76 2.18
C GLN A 56 31.65 2.52 2.29
N ALA A 57 32.72 1.77 2.53
CA ALA A 57 34.07 2.31 2.62
C ALA A 57 35.08 1.38 1.96
N VAL A 58 36.22 1.95 1.58
CA VAL A 58 37.39 1.21 1.12
C VAL A 58 38.60 1.60 1.96
N THR A 59 39.38 0.59 2.33
CA THR A 59 40.67 0.74 3.01
C THR A 59 41.74 0.13 2.12
N LEU A 60 42.71 0.94 1.70
CA LEU A 60 43.87 0.45 0.97
C LEU A 60 44.84 -0.25 1.92
N PRO A 61 45.55 -1.32 1.48
CA PRO A 61 46.55 -2.00 2.30
C PRO A 61 47.59 -1.01 2.82
N ASN A 62 48.10 -1.20 4.04
CA ASN A 62 49.28 -0.45 4.51
C ASN A 62 50.54 -1.24 4.13
N ASP A 63 51.07 -0.94 2.95
CA ASP A 63 52.24 -1.59 2.33
C ASP A 63 53.57 -0.84 2.60
N GLY A 64 53.59 0.10 3.55
CA GLY A 64 54.77 0.90 3.88
C GLY A 64 55.09 2.01 2.89
N THR A 65 54.29 2.21 1.85
CA THR A 65 54.41 3.36 0.93
C THR A 65 53.71 4.61 1.50
N ALA A 66 53.86 5.77 0.87
CA ALA A 66 52.92 6.87 1.11
C ALA A 66 51.60 6.51 0.41
N GLY A 67 50.45 6.63 1.11
CA GLY A 67 49.13 6.40 0.52
C GLY A 67 48.85 7.34 -0.68
N PRO A 68 47.70 7.20 -1.37
CA PRO A 68 47.38 8.11 -2.46
C PRO A 68 47.25 9.54 -1.93
N ASN A 69 47.81 10.50 -2.67
CA ASN A 69 47.74 11.94 -2.34
C ASN A 69 46.42 12.60 -2.77
N ALA A 70 45.60 11.87 -3.52
CA ALA A 70 44.30 12.34 -4.02
C ALA A 70 43.38 11.16 -4.29
N TRP A 71 42.08 11.44 -4.33
CA TRP A 71 41.03 10.51 -4.75
C TRP A 71 40.24 11.14 -5.88
N THR A 72 39.88 10.35 -6.90
CA THR A 72 38.92 10.79 -7.91
C THR A 72 37.58 10.12 -7.68
N ILE A 73 36.50 10.86 -7.89
CA ILE A 73 35.13 10.46 -7.60
C ILE A 73 34.31 10.75 -8.85
N ALA A 74 33.61 9.76 -9.37
CA ALA A 74 32.73 9.90 -10.52
C ALA A 74 31.39 9.22 -10.24
N ASN A 75 30.33 9.72 -10.86
CA ASN A 75 29.05 9.01 -10.87
C ASN A 75 29.20 7.69 -11.64
N ALA A 76 28.78 6.57 -11.06
CA ALA A 76 28.88 5.26 -11.68
C ALA A 76 27.99 5.09 -12.92
N THR A 77 26.80 5.69 -12.92
CA THR A 77 25.78 5.49 -13.97
C THR A 77 25.57 6.71 -14.86
N GLY A 78 25.94 7.90 -14.39
CA GLY A 78 25.76 9.17 -15.10
C GLY A 78 24.29 9.58 -15.30
N GLN A 79 23.35 9.00 -14.56
CA GLN A 79 21.92 9.25 -14.80
C GLN A 79 21.42 10.55 -14.14
N ALA A 80 21.99 10.93 -13.00
CA ALA A 80 21.63 12.15 -12.26
C ALA A 80 22.84 12.72 -11.51
N GLN A 81 22.84 14.01 -11.19
CA GLN A 81 23.89 14.56 -10.32
C GLN A 81 23.78 13.96 -8.92
N ILE A 82 24.90 13.49 -8.39
CA ILE A 82 25.00 13.00 -7.01
C ILE A 82 25.71 14.08 -6.19
N SER A 83 25.00 14.63 -5.21
CA SER A 83 25.60 15.51 -4.19
C SER A 83 25.66 14.76 -2.86
N GLY A 84 26.77 14.86 -2.14
CA GLY A 84 26.96 14.06 -0.95
C GLY A 84 28.23 14.39 -0.17
N THR A 85 28.55 13.52 0.78
CA THR A 85 29.69 13.67 1.67
C THR A 85 30.51 12.39 1.75
N ILE A 86 31.83 12.56 1.77
CA ILE A 86 32.81 11.50 1.94
C ILE A 86 33.75 11.84 3.10
N VAL A 87 34.39 10.82 3.68
CA VAL A 87 35.43 10.98 4.71
C VAL A 87 36.70 10.32 4.23
N ILE A 88 37.82 11.06 4.23
CA ILE A 88 39.15 10.56 3.85
C ILE A 88 40.12 10.68 5.03
N GLY A 89 41.00 9.70 5.20
CA GLY A 89 42.16 9.79 6.10
C GLY A 89 42.91 8.46 6.25
N ASP A 90 43.75 8.36 7.27
CA ASP A 90 44.53 7.14 7.56
C ASP A 90 43.96 6.28 8.71
N GLY A 91 42.94 6.79 9.40
CA GLY A 91 42.18 6.05 10.41
C GLY A 91 40.90 5.44 9.83
N ARG A 92 40.28 4.52 10.56
CA ARG A 92 38.99 3.90 10.22
C ARG A 92 37.87 4.48 11.09
N ILE A 93 36.73 4.82 10.48
CA ILE A 93 35.48 5.14 11.18
C ILE A 93 34.43 4.10 10.79
N ASP A 94 34.10 3.23 11.75
CA ASP A 94 33.00 2.27 11.65
C ASP A 94 31.72 2.91 12.18
N ASP A 95 31.15 3.79 11.38
CA ASP A 95 29.80 4.32 11.61
C ASP A 95 28.80 3.54 10.74
N ASN A 96 28.21 2.47 11.28
CA ASN A 96 27.23 1.64 10.57
C ASN A 96 25.81 2.24 10.61
N THR A 97 25.67 3.55 10.81
CA THR A 97 24.36 4.21 10.75
C THR A 97 23.82 4.16 9.31
N LEU A 98 22.99 3.16 9.05
CA LEU A 98 22.20 3.05 7.83
C LEU A 98 21.10 4.12 7.87
N GLN A 99 21.36 5.29 7.28
CA GLN A 99 20.30 6.26 6.99
C GLN A 99 19.47 5.74 5.82
N GLY A 100 18.55 4.82 6.09
CA GLY A 100 17.48 4.46 5.17
C GLY A 100 16.31 5.39 5.38
N THR A 101 15.83 6.04 4.32
CA THR A 101 14.51 6.70 4.37
C THR A 101 13.47 5.61 4.55
N VAL A 102 12.84 5.53 5.72
CA VAL A 102 11.68 4.66 5.92
C VAL A 102 10.49 5.34 5.26
N GLN A 103 10.22 4.98 4.00
CA GLN A 103 8.99 5.37 3.34
C GLN A 103 7.89 4.42 3.78
N VAL A 104 7.03 4.86 4.70
CA VAL A 104 5.79 4.16 5.02
C VAL A 104 4.83 4.37 3.85
N VAL A 105 4.72 3.38 2.98
CA VAL A 105 3.70 3.39 1.92
C VAL A 105 2.35 3.11 2.58
N ASP A 106 1.48 4.13 2.62
CA ASP A 106 0.09 3.95 3.01
C ASP A 106 -0.61 3.08 1.96
N GLY A 107 -0.84 1.81 2.32
CA GLY A 107 -1.53 0.85 1.46
C GLY A 107 -2.93 1.30 1.07
N GLY A 108 -3.65 2.00 1.95
CA GLY A 108 -4.99 2.52 1.67
C GLY A 108 -4.95 3.60 0.59
N LYS A 109 -3.99 4.53 0.68
CA LYS A 109 -3.75 5.52 -0.38
C LYS A 109 -3.35 4.87 -1.70
N SER A 110 -2.46 3.88 -1.67
CA SER A 110 -2.05 3.15 -2.89
C SER A 110 -3.23 2.42 -3.55
N ARG A 111 -4.08 1.75 -2.77
CA ARG A 111 -5.32 1.10 -3.26
C ARG A 111 -6.32 2.10 -3.81
N THR A 112 -6.44 3.27 -3.19
CA THR A 112 -7.33 4.33 -3.69
C THR A 112 -6.81 4.88 -5.01
N LEU A 113 -5.52 5.23 -5.10
CA LEU A 113 -4.92 5.78 -6.32
C LEU A 113 -4.91 4.79 -7.50
N SER A 114 -4.88 3.49 -7.23
CA SER A 114 -5.04 2.44 -8.25
C SER A 114 -6.51 2.12 -8.57
N ALA A 115 -7.46 2.86 -8.00
CA ALA A 115 -8.90 2.61 -8.10
C ALA A 115 -9.35 1.22 -7.59
N ALA A 116 -8.53 0.52 -6.80
CA ALA A 116 -8.87 -0.79 -6.23
C ALA A 116 -9.82 -0.68 -5.03
N ALA A 117 -9.79 0.44 -4.30
CA ALA A 117 -10.71 0.70 -3.19
C ALA A 117 -12.08 1.15 -3.69
N LYS A 118 -13.15 0.48 -3.23
CA LYS A 118 -14.53 0.62 -3.69
C LYS A 118 -15.49 0.88 -2.53
N VAL A 119 -16.65 1.43 -2.88
CA VAL A 119 -17.82 1.55 -2.01
C VAL A 119 -19.08 1.23 -2.77
N GLY A 120 -20.12 0.81 -2.06
CA GLY A 120 -21.41 0.50 -2.66
C GLY A 120 -22.51 0.61 -1.63
N THR A 121 -23.66 1.14 -2.03
CA THR A 121 -24.84 1.22 -1.18
C THR A 121 -25.96 0.37 -1.78
N SER A 122 -26.82 -0.16 -0.92
CA SER A 122 -28.06 -0.81 -1.32
C SER A 122 -29.13 -0.61 -0.27
N PHE A 123 -30.37 -0.65 -0.72
CA PHE A 123 -31.54 -0.39 0.11
C PHE A 123 -32.71 -1.26 -0.37
N GLN A 124 -33.33 -1.96 0.56
CA GLN A 124 -34.61 -2.64 0.38
C GLN A 124 -35.66 -1.93 1.24
N GLY A 125 -36.72 -1.46 0.58
CA GLY A 125 -37.88 -0.88 1.24
C GLY A 125 -38.69 -1.94 2.02
N ALA A 126 -39.50 -1.49 2.97
CA ALA A 126 -40.38 -2.39 3.72
C ALA A 126 -41.42 -3.05 2.79
N VAL A 127 -41.56 -4.37 2.91
CA VAL A 127 -42.60 -5.14 2.22
C VAL A 127 -43.41 -5.90 3.26
N SER A 128 -44.74 -5.90 3.10
CA SER A 128 -45.65 -6.56 4.04
C SER A 128 -45.39 -8.08 4.11
N ALA A 129 -45.38 -8.62 5.32
CA ALA A 129 -45.07 -10.00 5.68
C ALA A 129 -43.71 -10.52 5.19
N GLN A 130 -42.76 -9.63 4.86
CA GLN A 130 -41.45 -10.01 4.35
C GLN A 130 -40.31 -9.33 5.11
N TYR A 131 -39.20 -10.05 5.17
CA TYR A 131 -37.91 -9.57 5.64
C TYR A 131 -37.15 -8.93 4.49
N SER A 132 -36.42 -7.85 4.79
CA SER A 132 -35.62 -7.11 3.82
C SER A 132 -34.17 -7.60 3.80
N ARG A 133 -33.59 -7.71 2.60
CA ARG A 133 -32.21 -8.14 2.41
C ARG A 133 -31.49 -7.25 1.40
N VAL A 134 -30.23 -6.98 1.71
CA VAL A 134 -29.29 -6.34 0.78
C VAL A 134 -28.01 -7.15 0.73
N GLN A 135 -27.28 -7.09 -0.37
CA GLN A 135 -26.14 -7.96 -0.62
C GLN A 135 -25.04 -7.21 -1.36
N LEU A 136 -23.80 -7.45 -0.97
CA LEU A 136 -22.64 -7.26 -1.84
C LEU A 136 -22.34 -8.59 -2.53
N TRP A 137 -22.36 -8.61 -3.86
CA TRP A 137 -22.18 -9.82 -4.67
C TRP A 137 -20.90 -9.76 -5.48
N ASN A 138 -20.08 -10.81 -5.38
CA ASN A 138 -18.93 -11.04 -6.25
C ASN A 138 -19.30 -12.09 -7.31
N PRO A 139 -19.47 -11.71 -8.61
CA PRO A 139 -19.80 -12.67 -9.66
C PRO A 139 -18.80 -13.83 -9.75
N ALA A 140 -19.27 -15.03 -10.07
CA ALA A 140 -18.44 -16.24 -10.16
C ALA A 140 -17.30 -16.14 -11.18
N ASN A 141 -17.48 -15.32 -12.22
CA ASN A 141 -16.53 -15.10 -13.30
C ASN A 141 -15.68 -13.83 -13.12
N SER A 142 -15.65 -13.23 -11.92
CA SER A 142 -14.94 -11.95 -11.71
C SER A 142 -13.42 -12.08 -11.76
N GLY A 143 -12.87 -13.25 -11.43
CA GLY A 143 -11.41 -13.47 -11.33
C GLY A 143 -10.74 -12.72 -10.18
N ILE A 144 -11.52 -12.04 -9.34
CA ILE A 144 -11.04 -11.20 -8.23
C ILE A 144 -11.73 -11.61 -6.92
N ARG A 145 -11.06 -11.39 -5.79
CA ARG A 145 -11.69 -11.47 -4.47
C ARG A 145 -11.96 -10.08 -3.94
N LEU A 146 -13.04 -9.94 -3.18
CA LEU A 146 -13.32 -8.70 -2.47
C LEU A 146 -12.79 -8.84 -1.04
N VAL A 147 -12.06 -7.83 -0.58
CA VAL A 147 -11.61 -7.74 0.80
C VAL A 147 -12.39 -6.64 1.47
N ILE A 148 -13.35 -7.03 2.32
CA ILE A 148 -14.35 -6.16 2.91
C ILE A 148 -13.80 -5.63 4.23
N GLU A 149 -13.71 -4.31 4.34
CA GLU A 149 -13.11 -3.61 5.48
C GLU A 149 -14.18 -3.07 6.44
N ALA A 150 -15.38 -2.73 5.94
CA ALA A 150 -16.48 -2.31 6.79
C ALA A 150 -17.85 -2.57 6.15
N VAL A 151 -18.85 -2.77 7.01
CA VAL A 151 -20.27 -2.69 6.66
C VAL A 151 -20.91 -1.63 7.54
N THR A 152 -21.62 -0.70 6.91
CA THR A 152 -22.38 0.33 7.61
C THR A 152 -23.85 0.16 7.30
N GLU A 153 -24.62 -0.18 8.31
CA GLU A 153 -26.03 -0.49 8.22
C GLU A 153 -26.85 0.74 8.57
N ASN A 154 -27.93 0.95 7.84
CA ASN A 154 -28.88 2.02 8.09
C ASN A 154 -30.29 1.47 8.17
N GLN A 155 -31.02 1.87 9.21
CA GLN A 155 -32.36 1.39 9.52
C GLN A 155 -33.34 2.56 9.57
N GLY A 156 -34.54 2.33 9.05
CA GLY A 156 -35.63 3.32 9.06
C GLY A 156 -36.41 3.34 10.38
N ASN A 157 -37.38 2.44 10.53
CA ASN A 157 -38.57 2.68 11.37
C ASN A 157 -38.77 1.74 12.58
N ALA A 158 -37.80 0.89 12.96
CA ALA A 158 -38.00 -0.16 13.98
C ALA A 158 -36.69 -0.68 14.56
N THR A 159 -36.66 -0.99 15.85
CA THR A 159 -35.53 -1.71 16.44
C THR A 159 -35.53 -3.15 15.93
N GLN A 160 -34.39 -3.61 15.42
CA GLN A 160 -34.22 -4.97 14.91
C GLN A 160 -32.80 -5.47 15.14
N TYR A 161 -32.62 -6.79 15.00
CA TYR A 161 -31.31 -7.35 14.77
C TYR A 161 -31.04 -7.42 13.28
N ILE A 162 -29.80 -7.14 12.91
CA ILE A 162 -29.30 -7.37 11.56
C ILE A 162 -28.30 -8.52 11.63
N GLY A 163 -28.46 -9.44 10.69
CA GLY A 163 -27.56 -10.57 10.50
C GLY A 163 -26.77 -10.45 9.21
N CYS A 164 -25.47 -10.76 9.28
CA CYS A 164 -24.62 -10.93 8.11
C CYS A 164 -24.35 -12.41 7.85
N VAL A 165 -24.54 -12.84 6.61
CA VAL A 165 -24.36 -14.22 6.18
C VAL A 165 -23.73 -14.28 4.79
N PHE A 166 -22.88 -15.28 4.56
CA PHE A 166 -22.41 -15.60 3.22
C PHE A 166 -23.42 -16.45 2.47
N ASN A 167 -23.61 -16.17 1.20
CA ASN A 167 -24.43 -17.01 0.33
C ASN A 167 -23.78 -17.18 -1.05
N THR A 168 -24.24 -18.17 -1.80
CA THR A 168 -23.74 -18.48 -3.17
C THR A 168 -24.75 -18.12 -4.25
N VAL A 169 -25.79 -17.35 -3.88
CA VAL A 169 -26.88 -16.97 -4.77
C VAL A 169 -27.01 -15.45 -4.77
N GLN A 170 -26.97 -14.85 -5.94
CA GLN A 170 -27.20 -13.42 -6.12
C GLN A 170 -28.66 -13.07 -5.80
N LEU A 171 -28.90 -11.97 -5.08
CA LEU A 171 -30.25 -11.43 -4.89
C LEU A 171 -30.79 -10.84 -6.19
N ALA A 172 -32.12 -10.81 -6.32
CA ALA A 172 -32.76 -10.60 -7.61
C ALA A 172 -32.53 -9.23 -8.26
N ASN A 173 -32.50 -8.15 -7.46
CA ASN A 173 -32.52 -6.78 -8.00
C ASN A 173 -31.17 -6.10 -7.82
N LEU A 174 -30.58 -5.60 -8.90
CA LEU A 174 -29.37 -4.76 -8.86
C LEU A 174 -29.73 -3.36 -8.35
N THR A 175 -29.02 -2.87 -7.33
CA THR A 175 -29.02 -1.44 -6.99
C THR A 175 -28.02 -0.70 -7.86
N GLN A 176 -26.75 -1.10 -7.80
CA GLN A 176 -25.67 -0.48 -8.56
C GLN A 176 -24.42 -1.37 -8.59
N MET A 177 -23.53 -1.10 -9.53
CA MET A 177 -22.16 -1.61 -9.44
C MET A 177 -21.36 -0.83 -8.40
N GLY A 178 -20.38 -1.47 -7.76
CA GLY A 178 -19.50 -0.79 -6.80
C GLY A 178 -18.75 0.38 -7.44
N GLN A 179 -18.72 1.51 -6.75
CA GLN A 179 -18.09 2.74 -7.21
C GLN A 179 -16.67 2.87 -6.63
N PRO A 180 -15.68 3.30 -7.42
CA PRO A 180 -14.33 3.54 -6.92
C PRO A 180 -14.32 4.74 -5.96
N LYS A 181 -13.48 4.66 -4.93
CA LYS A 181 -13.19 5.82 -4.06
C LYS A 181 -12.39 6.91 -4.79
N LEU A 182 -11.75 6.57 -5.90
CA LEU A 182 -11.08 7.51 -6.80
C LEU A 182 -12.07 8.02 -7.85
N ALA A 183 -12.31 9.33 -7.87
CA ALA A 183 -13.13 9.96 -8.90
C ALA A 183 -12.60 9.67 -10.31
N GLY A 184 -13.48 9.19 -11.20
CA GLY A 184 -13.11 8.76 -12.56
C GLY A 184 -12.38 7.41 -12.63
N GLY A 185 -12.25 6.69 -11.51
CA GLY A 185 -11.68 5.35 -11.49
C GLY A 185 -12.54 4.30 -12.19
N ALA A 186 -11.99 3.11 -12.38
CA ALA A 186 -12.74 1.98 -12.93
C ALA A 186 -13.85 1.53 -11.97
N VAL A 187 -15.04 1.26 -12.51
CA VAL A 187 -16.17 0.68 -11.76
C VAL A 187 -15.82 -0.75 -11.33
N SER A 188 -16.34 -1.18 -10.17
CA SER A 188 -16.15 -2.52 -9.62
C SER A 188 -16.82 -3.59 -10.49
N VAL A 189 -16.27 -4.80 -10.50
CA VAL A 189 -16.94 -5.99 -11.07
C VAL A 189 -18.01 -6.52 -10.10
N ALA A 190 -17.88 -6.23 -8.82
CA ALA A 190 -18.89 -6.53 -7.81
C ALA A 190 -20.03 -5.49 -7.84
N GLY A 191 -21.22 -5.96 -7.48
CA GLY A 191 -22.43 -5.15 -7.44
C GLY A 191 -23.15 -5.29 -6.10
N THR A 192 -23.97 -4.29 -5.79
CA THR A 192 -24.88 -4.34 -4.65
C THR A 192 -26.29 -4.67 -5.12
N TYR A 193 -26.93 -5.59 -4.43
CA TYR A 193 -28.22 -6.17 -4.79
C TYR A 193 -29.17 -6.18 -3.61
N TYR A 194 -30.46 -6.32 -3.88
CA TYR A 194 -31.49 -6.33 -2.86
C TYR A 194 -32.69 -7.19 -3.27
N ASP A 195 -33.38 -7.71 -2.27
CA ASP A 195 -34.71 -8.30 -2.41
C ASP A 195 -35.40 -8.42 -1.04
N SER A 196 -36.58 -9.03 -1.05
CA SER A 196 -37.34 -9.37 0.15
C SER A 196 -37.77 -10.83 0.12
N THR A 197 -38.00 -11.41 1.30
CA THR A 197 -38.35 -12.82 1.43
C THR A 197 -39.28 -13.06 2.61
N ALA A 198 -40.16 -14.06 2.49
CA ALA A 198 -40.99 -14.51 3.60
C ALA A 198 -40.24 -15.42 4.59
N SER A 199 -39.06 -15.94 4.20
CA SER A 199 -38.22 -16.75 5.08
C SER A 199 -37.53 -15.88 6.12
N SER A 200 -37.39 -16.37 7.34
CA SER A 200 -36.58 -15.71 8.37
C SER A 200 -35.08 -15.80 8.05
N LEU A 201 -34.30 -15.00 8.78
CA LEU A 201 -32.84 -15.05 8.80
C LEU A 201 -32.33 -16.49 9.04
N PRO A 202 -31.34 -16.98 8.28
CA PRO A 202 -30.74 -18.30 8.50
C PRO A 202 -30.00 -18.41 9.85
N ALA A 203 -30.00 -19.60 10.44
CA ALA A 203 -29.31 -19.87 11.71
C ALA A 203 -27.78 -19.75 11.63
N THR A 204 -27.20 -19.82 10.42
CA THR A 204 -25.75 -19.79 10.17
C THR A 204 -25.20 -18.37 9.99
N THR A 205 -25.79 -17.39 10.67
CA THR A 205 -25.35 -15.99 10.65
C THR A 205 -24.04 -15.86 11.44
N PHE A 206 -23.00 -15.27 10.85
CA PHE A 206 -21.68 -15.16 11.51
C PHE A 206 -21.49 -13.86 12.30
N LEU A 207 -22.30 -12.84 12.02
CA LEU A 207 -22.32 -11.57 12.74
C LEU A 207 -23.77 -11.14 12.92
N GLN A 208 -24.16 -10.83 14.16
CA GLN A 208 -25.48 -10.31 14.47
C GLN A 208 -25.34 -9.06 15.36
N MET A 209 -26.05 -8.00 15.00
CA MET A 209 -25.95 -6.70 15.67
C MET A 209 -27.34 -6.18 15.96
N SER A 210 -27.54 -5.59 17.14
CA SER A 210 -28.78 -4.90 17.48
C SER A 210 -28.71 -3.47 16.95
N LEU A 211 -29.71 -3.06 16.18
CA LEU A 211 -29.80 -1.73 15.61
C LEU A 211 -31.09 -1.05 16.08
N GLN A 212 -30.95 0.15 16.66
CA GLN A 212 -32.08 0.97 17.10
C GLN A 212 -32.77 1.64 15.91
N ALA A 213 -34.07 1.91 16.05
CA ALA A 213 -34.84 2.66 15.05
C ALA A 213 -34.17 4.01 14.67
N ASN A 214 -34.16 4.35 13.38
CA ASN A 214 -33.60 5.59 12.81
C ASN A 214 -32.11 5.81 13.14
N THR A 215 -31.33 4.75 13.27
CA THR A 215 -29.88 4.86 13.52
C THR A 215 -29.07 4.23 12.39
N THR A 216 -27.83 4.72 12.27
CA THR A 216 -26.80 4.14 11.44
C THR A 216 -25.76 3.52 12.35
N PHE A 217 -25.32 2.31 12.04
CA PHE A 217 -24.27 1.63 12.76
C PHE A 217 -23.20 1.16 11.79
N SER A 218 -21.94 1.46 12.11
CA SER A 218 -20.80 1.04 11.31
C SER A 218 -20.01 -0.01 12.07
N TYR A 219 -19.81 -1.16 11.45
CA TYR A 219 -18.97 -2.23 11.96
C TYR A 219 -17.70 -2.32 11.11
N PRO A 220 -16.60 -1.65 11.53
CA PRO A 220 -15.31 -1.84 10.90
C PRO A 220 -14.73 -3.19 11.31
N PHE A 221 -14.30 -3.98 10.33
CA PHE A 221 -13.69 -5.27 10.59
C PHE A 221 -12.22 -5.10 10.97
N LYS A 222 -11.84 -5.65 12.13
CA LYS A 222 -10.42 -5.68 12.54
C LYS A 222 -9.62 -6.65 11.68
N GLU A 223 -10.16 -7.84 11.42
CA GLU A 223 -9.72 -8.73 10.36
C GLU A 223 -10.74 -8.68 9.21
N PRO A 224 -10.31 -8.39 7.97
CA PRO A 224 -11.26 -8.18 6.88
C PRO A 224 -11.98 -9.49 6.52
N LEU A 225 -13.18 -9.35 5.96
CA LEU A 225 -13.89 -10.50 5.38
C LEU A 225 -13.43 -10.69 3.93
N ILE A 226 -13.10 -11.92 3.56
CA ILE A 226 -12.72 -12.27 2.19
C ILE A 226 -13.92 -12.87 1.48
N LEU A 227 -14.35 -12.24 0.39
CA LEU A 227 -15.45 -12.69 -0.44
C LEU A 227 -14.92 -13.18 -1.81
N PRO A 228 -14.74 -14.51 -1.99
CA PRO A 228 -14.25 -15.07 -3.24
C PRO A 228 -15.30 -14.95 -4.37
N PRO A 229 -14.90 -15.17 -5.64
CA PRO A 229 -15.84 -15.22 -6.76
C PRO A 229 -16.99 -16.21 -6.51
N GLY A 230 -18.22 -15.82 -6.82
CA GLY A 230 -19.42 -16.65 -6.70
C GLY A 230 -20.07 -16.62 -5.32
N TYR A 231 -19.59 -15.76 -4.42
CA TYR A 231 -20.15 -15.55 -3.10
C TYR A 231 -20.68 -14.13 -2.94
N GLY A 232 -21.70 -14.00 -2.09
CA GLY A 232 -22.26 -12.76 -1.63
C GLY A 232 -22.18 -12.62 -0.12
N LEU A 233 -21.99 -11.39 0.35
CA LEU A 233 -22.23 -11.00 1.74
C LEU A 233 -23.62 -10.39 1.82
N VAL A 234 -24.56 -11.07 2.45
CA VAL A 234 -25.93 -10.61 2.66
C VAL A 234 -26.06 -10.00 4.04
N VAL A 235 -26.67 -8.82 4.09
CA VAL A 235 -27.13 -8.13 5.30
C VAL A 235 -28.65 -8.24 5.34
N TRP A 236 -29.17 -8.77 6.44
CA TRP A 236 -30.55 -9.25 6.53
C TRP A 236 -31.21 -8.78 7.82
N GLY A 237 -32.34 -8.07 7.70
CA GLY A 237 -33.14 -7.63 8.85
C GLY A 237 -34.02 -8.73 9.43
N ASN A 238 -34.04 -8.90 10.75
CA ASN A 238 -34.78 -9.98 11.40
C ASN A 238 -36.24 -9.63 11.78
N VAL A 239 -36.73 -8.44 11.39
CA VAL A 239 -38.11 -7.99 11.61
C VAL A 239 -38.79 -7.80 10.26
N VAL A 240 -40.00 -8.35 10.09
CA VAL A 240 -40.79 -8.16 8.87
C VAL A 240 -41.25 -6.70 8.74
N ASN A 241 -41.62 -6.28 7.53
CA ASN A 241 -42.19 -4.94 7.28
C ASN A 241 -41.24 -3.78 7.63
N THR A 242 -39.95 -4.06 7.66
CA THR A 242 -38.92 -3.11 8.09
C THR A 242 -37.91 -2.94 6.96
N PRO A 243 -37.56 -1.72 6.53
CA PRO A 243 -36.55 -1.51 5.50
C PRO A 243 -35.15 -1.77 6.05
N ILE A 244 -34.22 -2.09 5.16
CA ILE A 244 -32.80 -2.16 5.49
C ILE A 244 -31.98 -1.49 4.39
N GLY A 245 -30.98 -0.71 4.77
CA GLY A 245 -29.91 -0.30 3.89
C GLY A 245 -28.56 -0.72 4.44
N ALA A 246 -27.61 -0.90 3.54
CA ALA A 246 -26.23 -1.13 3.89
C ALA A 246 -25.30 -0.43 2.91
N ASN A 247 -24.21 0.10 3.45
CA ASN A 247 -23.06 0.58 2.71
C ASN A 247 -21.91 -0.40 2.96
N PHE A 248 -21.31 -0.86 1.87
CA PHE A 248 -20.18 -1.77 1.89
C PHE A 248 -18.92 -1.01 1.50
N GLU A 249 -17.84 -1.27 2.23
CA GLU A 249 -16.50 -0.80 1.92
C GLU A 249 -15.58 -2.00 1.69
N TRP A 250 -14.92 -2.02 0.54
CA TRP A 250 -14.01 -3.10 0.18
C TRP A 250 -12.92 -2.62 -0.76
N TYR A 251 -11.92 -3.45 -0.97
CA TYR A 251 -11.05 -3.35 -2.13
C TYR A 251 -11.01 -4.66 -2.93
N GLU A 252 -10.65 -4.53 -4.20
CA GLU A 252 -10.54 -5.64 -5.13
C GLU A 252 -9.07 -6.03 -5.33
N GLU A 253 -8.78 -7.33 -5.32
CA GLU A 253 -7.46 -7.85 -5.66
C GLU A 253 -7.56 -9.19 -6.39
N PRO A 254 -6.49 -9.60 -7.12
CA PRO A 254 -6.46 -10.88 -7.80
C PRO A 254 -6.78 -12.04 -6.85
N ASN A 255 -7.60 -12.99 -7.32
CA ASN A 255 -7.86 -14.22 -6.59
C ASN A 255 -6.71 -15.21 -6.82
N VAL A 256 -5.62 -15.04 -6.05
CA VAL A 256 -4.43 -15.93 -6.04
C VAL A 256 -4.53 -17.02 -4.99
#